data_AF-A0A2N6LCZ9-F1
#
_entry.id   AF-A0A2N6LCZ9-F1
#
_cell.length_a   1.000
_cell.length_b   1.000
_cell.length_c   1.000
_cell.angle_alpha   90.00
_cell.angle_beta   90.00
_cell.angle_gamma   90.00
#
_symmetry.space_group_name_H-M   'P 1'
#
loop_
_entity.id
_entity.type
_entity.pdbx_description
1 polymer ?
#
loop_
_entity_poly.entity_id
_entity_poly.type
_entity_poly.pdbx_seq_one_letter_code
_entity_poly.pdbx_strand_id
1 'polypeptide(L)'
;MVMTLEEAIMKVAQLDPYQNVNIPFTPYITSPSGKVTVEPQMTRGFAFCSICNMVTGDGSITVRHIDGRTVEFHPVLYHYVKVGHPVPVAANRFDGVVSWKYGRRILGEEEKLNNITLLVDIMSDA
;
A
#
# COMPACT_ATOMS: atom_id res chain seq x y z
N MET A 1 -5.46 -2.09 -20.26
CA MET A 1 -4.11 -2.58 -19.89
C MET A 1 -4.24 -3.04 -18.45
N VAL A 2 -3.91 -4.30 -18.15
CA VAL A 2 -4.07 -4.86 -16.80
C VAL A 2 -2.97 -4.26 -15.92
N MET A 3 -3.36 -3.57 -14.84
CA MET A 3 -2.41 -2.97 -13.91
C MET A 3 -1.71 -4.05 -13.08
N THR A 4 -0.42 -3.92 -12.85
CA THR A 4 0.34 -4.82 -11.96
C THR A 4 0.27 -4.34 -10.51
N LEU A 5 0.63 -5.21 -9.58
CA LEU A 5 0.73 -4.84 -8.16
C LEU A 5 1.77 -3.73 -7.96
N GLU A 6 2.91 -3.83 -8.63
CA GLU A 6 3.98 -2.85 -8.60
C GLU A 6 3.51 -1.49 -9.12
N GLU A 7 2.75 -1.47 -10.22
CA GLU A 7 2.15 -0.26 -10.76
C GLU A 7 1.13 0.36 -9.79
N ALA A 8 0.27 -0.46 -9.17
CA ALA A 8 -0.68 -0.01 -8.18
C ALA A 8 0.02 0.61 -6.97
N ILE A 9 1.05 -0.05 -6.43
CA ILE A 9 1.89 0.46 -5.34
C ILE A 9 2.53 1.80 -5.76
N MET A 10 3.13 1.89 -6.94
CA MET A 10 3.74 3.14 -7.39
C MET A 10 2.73 4.27 -7.61
N LYS A 11 1.49 3.97 -8.05
CA LYS A 11 0.41 4.95 -8.12
C LYS A 11 0.05 5.50 -6.74
N VAL A 12 -0.06 4.64 -5.71
CA VAL A 12 -0.33 5.13 -4.34
C VAL A 12 0.84 5.99 -3.85
N ALA A 13 2.09 5.64 -4.16
CA ALA A 13 3.25 6.45 -3.81
C ALA A 13 3.21 7.87 -4.39
N GLN A 14 2.61 8.05 -5.58
CA GLN A 14 2.42 9.40 -6.16
C GLN A 14 1.39 10.24 -5.40
N LEU A 15 0.48 9.60 -4.67
CA LEU A 15 -0.59 10.24 -3.89
C LEU A 15 -0.26 10.32 -2.39
N ASP A 16 0.86 9.74 -1.94
CA ASP A 16 1.30 9.77 -0.54
C ASP A 16 2.41 10.84 -0.33
N PRO A 17 2.17 11.89 0.49
CA PRO A 17 3.12 12.98 0.71
C PRO A 17 4.40 12.54 1.41
N TYR A 18 4.41 11.38 2.06
CA TYR A 18 5.64 10.80 2.63
C TYR A 18 6.53 10.13 1.58
N GLN A 19 6.01 9.87 0.38
CA GLN A 19 6.77 9.32 -0.75
C GLN A 19 6.95 10.34 -1.87
N ASN A 20 5.98 11.22 -2.09
CA ASN A 20 6.00 12.28 -3.10
C ASN A 20 6.08 13.66 -2.42
N VAL A 21 7.28 14.21 -2.36
CA VAL A 21 7.55 15.52 -1.74
C VAL A 21 6.89 16.70 -2.46
N ASN A 22 6.33 16.50 -3.65
CA ASN A 22 5.70 17.56 -4.44
C ASN A 22 4.23 17.79 -4.09
N ILE A 23 3.62 16.94 -3.26
CA ILE A 23 2.24 17.11 -2.79
C ILE A 23 2.22 17.60 -1.34
N PRO A 24 1.24 18.44 -0.97
CA PRO A 24 1.15 18.96 0.39
C PRO A 24 0.84 17.85 1.40
N PHE A 25 1.34 18.00 2.62
CA PHE A 25 0.96 17.13 3.73
C PHE A 25 -0.52 17.36 4.09
N THR A 26 -1.35 16.35 3.83
CA THR A 26 -2.76 16.34 4.19
C THR A 26 -3.14 15.01 4.85
N PRO A 27 -4.21 14.98 5.67
CA PRO A 27 -4.67 13.73 6.29
C PRO A 27 -5.17 12.69 5.27
N TYR A 28 -5.58 13.16 4.09
CA TYR A 28 -5.99 12.34 2.97
C TYR A 28 -5.77 13.07 1.64
N ILE A 29 -5.50 12.32 0.58
CA ILE A 29 -5.35 12.79 -0.79
C ILE A 29 -6.33 12.02 -1.66
N THR A 30 -7.15 12.73 -2.44
CA THR A 30 -8.03 12.09 -3.42
C THR A 30 -7.33 12.02 -4.78
N SER A 31 -7.43 10.86 -5.42
CA SER A 31 -7.03 10.64 -6.82
C SER A 31 -7.71 11.63 -7.78
N PRO A 32 -7.13 11.89 -8.97
CA PRO A 32 -7.73 12.80 -9.96
C PRO A 32 -9.13 12.41 -10.42
N SER A 33 -9.47 11.12 -10.43
CA SER A 33 -10.84 10.65 -10.75
C SER A 33 -11.87 10.94 -9.67
N GLY A 34 -11.44 11.28 -8.45
CA GLY A 34 -12.32 11.42 -7.28
C GLY A 34 -12.75 10.09 -6.66
N LYS A 35 -12.36 8.94 -7.23
CA LYS A 35 -12.85 7.61 -6.84
C LYS A 35 -12.02 6.94 -5.76
N VAL A 36 -10.77 7.33 -5.61
CA VAL A 36 -9.86 6.78 -4.62
C VAL A 36 -9.35 7.87 -3.69
N THR A 37 -9.35 7.57 -2.40
CA THR A 37 -8.73 8.37 -1.34
C THR A 37 -7.59 7.58 -0.71
N VAL A 38 -6.45 8.24 -0.54
CA VAL A 38 -5.25 7.71 0.13
C VAL A 38 -5.06 8.45 1.43
N GLU A 39 -5.04 7.71 2.53
CA GLU A 39 -4.86 8.19 3.90
C GLU A 39 -3.49 7.72 4.41
N PRO A 40 -2.46 8.57 4.34
CA PRO A 40 -1.15 8.26 4.89
C PRO A 40 -1.17 8.38 6.42
N GLN A 41 -0.73 7.33 7.12
CA GLN A 41 -0.62 7.31 8.59
C GLN A 41 0.78 6.90 9.00
N MET A 42 1.69 7.86 9.06
CA MET A 42 3.06 7.60 9.52
C MET A 42 3.12 7.62 11.04
N THR A 43 3.68 6.57 11.60
CA THR A 43 4.04 6.53 13.01
C THR A 43 5.41 7.19 13.20
N ARG A 44 5.65 7.75 14.40
CA ARG A 44 7.02 8.17 14.77
C ARG A 44 7.85 6.91 15.00
N GLY A 45 8.45 6.40 13.93
CA GLY A 45 9.23 5.16 13.94
C GLY A 45 9.93 4.90 12.61
N PHE A 46 10.75 3.86 12.60
CA PHE A 46 11.44 3.37 11.42
C PHE A 46 11.19 1.88 11.25
N ALA A 47 10.96 1.46 10.01
CA ALA A 47 10.97 0.07 9.63
C ALA A 47 12.26 -0.24 8.87
N PHE A 48 12.62 -1.52 8.83
CA PHE A 48 13.78 -1.98 8.07
C PHE A 48 13.31 -2.91 6.96
N CYS A 49 13.85 -2.70 5.76
CA CYS A 49 13.74 -3.66 4.69
C CYS A 49 14.36 -4.99 5.11
N SER A 50 13.60 -6.08 5.09
CA SER A 50 14.08 -7.41 5.50
C SER A 50 15.14 -8.03 4.58
N ILE A 51 15.39 -7.44 3.39
CA ILE A 51 16.31 -7.96 2.37
C ILE A 51 17.63 -7.20 2.38
N CYS A 52 17.59 -5.86 2.34
CA CYS A 52 18.80 -5.04 2.26
C CYS A 52 19.05 -4.18 3.52
N ASN A 53 18.22 -4.31 4.56
CA ASN A 53 18.30 -3.54 5.81
C ASN A 53 18.24 -2.01 5.64
N MET A 54 17.80 -1.50 4.48
CA MET A 54 17.55 -0.07 4.32
C MET A 54 16.46 0.39 5.30
N VAL A 55 16.71 1.53 5.93
CA VAL A 55 15.74 2.21 6.79
C VAL A 55 14.63 2.82 5.94
N THR A 56 13.38 2.53 6.28
CA THR A 56 12.18 3.11 5.68
C THR A 56 11.32 3.75 6.76
N GLY A 57 10.35 4.56 6.35
CA GLY A 57 9.32 5.03 7.26
C GLY A 57 8.47 3.88 7.81
N ASP A 58 8.04 4.02 9.05
CA ASP A 58 7.07 3.14 9.71
C ASP A 58 5.67 3.77 9.69
N GLY A 59 4.64 2.91 9.64
CA GLY A 59 3.26 3.33 9.60
C GLY A 59 2.39 2.47 8.68
N SER A 60 1.23 3.02 8.32
CA SER A 60 0.28 2.40 7.42
C SER A 60 -0.25 3.41 6.41
N ILE A 61 -0.73 2.89 5.28
CA ILE A 61 -1.35 3.66 4.22
C ILE A 61 -2.66 2.99 3.93
N THR A 62 -3.75 3.73 4.09
CA THR A 62 -5.08 3.23 3.79
C THR A 62 -5.53 3.79 2.47
N VAL A 63 -5.89 2.91 1.54
CA VAL A 63 -6.45 3.24 0.23
C VAL A 63 -7.92 2.83 0.25
N ARG A 64 -8.80 3.80 0.05
CA ARG A 64 -10.25 3.61 0.02
C ARG A 64 -10.79 3.95 -1.36
N HIS A 65 -11.58 3.05 -1.92
CA HIS A 65 -12.39 3.35 -3.09
C HIS A 65 -13.79 3.84 -2.67
N ILE A 66 -14.42 4.66 -3.50
CA ILE A 66 -15.75 5.24 -3.23
C ILE A 66 -16.86 4.19 -3.09
N ASP A 67 -16.67 2.97 -3.59
CA ASP A 67 -17.62 1.86 -3.40
C ASP A 67 -17.48 1.14 -2.05
N GLY A 68 -16.59 1.62 -1.18
CA GLY A 68 -16.37 1.11 0.17
C GLY A 68 -15.24 0.10 0.29
N ARG A 69 -14.64 -0.37 -0.82
CA ARG A 69 -13.47 -1.26 -0.77
C ARG A 69 -12.27 -0.54 -0.16
N THR A 70 -11.58 -1.19 0.78
CA THR A 70 -10.47 -0.60 1.53
C THR A 70 -9.29 -1.57 1.63
N VAL A 71 -8.08 -1.06 1.41
CA VAL A 71 -6.82 -1.78 1.60
C VAL A 71 -5.88 -0.94 2.45
N GLU A 72 -5.23 -1.55 3.42
CA GLU A 72 -4.20 -0.96 4.26
C GLU A 72 -2.86 -1.68 4.03
N PHE A 73 -1.76 -0.95 3.87
CA PHE A 73 -0.43 -1.56 3.75
C PHE A 73 0.69 -0.68 4.31
N HIS A 74 1.86 -1.29 4.51
CA HIS A 74 3.03 -0.62 5.05
C HIS A 74 3.81 0.16 3.97
N PRO A 75 4.27 1.41 4.24
CA PRO A 75 5.08 2.21 3.31
C PRO A 75 6.36 1.53 2.76
N VAL A 76 6.85 0.48 3.42
CA VAL A 76 8.04 -0.26 2.98
C VAL A 76 7.84 -0.99 1.64
N LEU A 77 6.58 -1.22 1.24
CA LEU A 77 6.27 -1.85 -0.04
C LEU A 77 6.75 -0.98 -1.21
N TYR A 78 6.74 0.34 -1.07
CA TYR A 78 7.31 1.25 -2.08
C TYR A 78 8.80 1.02 -2.26
N HIS A 79 9.53 0.83 -1.15
CA HIS A 79 10.95 0.52 -1.21
C HIS A 79 11.17 -0.77 -1.99
N TYR A 80 10.41 -1.83 -1.70
CA TYR A 80 10.55 -3.09 -2.41
C TYR A 80 10.38 -2.96 -3.92
N VAL A 81 9.32 -2.27 -4.36
CA VAL A 81 9.11 -2.03 -5.79
C VAL A 81 10.23 -1.19 -6.39
N LYS A 82 10.64 -0.11 -5.71
CA LYS A 82 11.67 0.83 -6.19
C LYS A 82 13.04 0.18 -6.40
N VAL A 83 13.42 -0.78 -5.56
CA VAL A 83 14.73 -1.44 -5.64
C VAL A 83 14.66 -2.84 -6.28
N GLY A 84 13.49 -3.24 -6.79
CA GLY A 84 13.30 -4.54 -7.46
C GLY A 84 13.32 -5.74 -6.51
N HIS A 85 12.99 -5.55 -5.23
CA HIS A 85 12.80 -6.65 -4.30
C HIS A 85 11.43 -7.32 -4.49
N PRO A 86 11.33 -8.64 -4.23
CA PRO A 86 10.04 -9.31 -4.16
C PRO A 86 9.16 -8.70 -3.08
N VAL A 87 7.92 -8.35 -3.42
CA VAL A 87 6.93 -7.82 -2.49
C VAL A 87 6.40 -8.97 -1.61
N PRO A 88 6.64 -8.97 -0.28
CA PRO A 88 6.15 -10.02 0.60
C PRO A 88 4.66 -9.80 0.86
N VAL A 89 3.85 -10.71 0.34
CA VAL A 89 2.39 -10.64 0.45
C VAL A 89 1.93 -11.45 1.67
N ALA A 90 1.71 -10.78 2.79
CA ALA A 90 1.04 -11.36 3.96
C ALA A 90 -0.03 -10.38 4.43
N ALA A 91 -1.28 -10.66 4.05
CA ALA A 91 -2.41 -9.78 4.28
C ALA A 91 -3.39 -10.40 5.29
N ASN A 92 -3.51 -9.82 6.49
CA ASN A 92 -4.54 -10.25 7.44
C ASN A 92 -5.82 -9.46 7.21
N ARG A 93 -6.98 -10.13 7.20
CA ARG A 93 -8.28 -9.47 7.24
C ARG A 93 -8.70 -9.23 8.69
N PHE A 94 -9.03 -7.99 9.03
CA PHE A 94 -9.67 -7.66 10.29
C PHE A 94 -10.74 -6.60 10.02
N ASP A 95 -11.99 -6.87 10.40
CA ASP A 95 -13.10 -5.91 10.34
C ASP A 95 -13.32 -5.25 8.96
N GLY A 96 -13.25 -6.03 7.87
CA GLY A 96 -13.43 -5.52 6.50
C GLY A 96 -12.22 -4.76 5.92
N VAL A 97 -11.18 -4.53 6.71
CA VAL A 97 -9.91 -3.95 6.28
C VAL A 97 -8.89 -5.05 6.01
N VAL A 98 -8.22 -4.95 4.87
CA VAL A 98 -7.10 -5.82 4.50
C VAL A 98 -5.79 -5.14 4.89
N SER A 99 -5.07 -5.63 5.91
CA SER A 99 -3.81 -5.02 6.38
C SER A 99 -2.59 -5.86 5.97
N TRP A 100 -1.65 -5.25 5.24
CA TRP A 100 -0.38 -5.87 4.86
C TRP A 100 0.67 -5.51 5.90
N LYS A 101 0.92 -6.42 6.83
CA LYS A 101 1.95 -6.26 7.87
C LYS A 101 3.17 -7.09 7.52
N TYR A 102 4.34 -6.59 7.90
CA TYR A 102 5.52 -7.44 8.07
C TYR A 102 5.17 -8.57 9.04
N GLY A 103 4.98 -9.77 8.53
CA GLY A 103 4.56 -10.89 9.34
C GLY A 103 5.12 -12.18 8.78
N ARG A 104 5.90 -12.89 9.60
CA ARG A 104 6.28 -14.31 9.47
C ARG A 104 5.07 -15.27 9.50
N ARG A 105 3.91 -14.84 9.02
CA ARG A 105 2.68 -15.63 9.02
C ARG A 105 2.41 -16.06 7.58
N ILE A 106 2.70 -17.33 7.32
CA ILE A 106 2.34 -17.99 6.07
C ILE A 106 0.82 -18.08 6.06
N LEU A 107 0.16 -17.17 5.36
CA LEU A 107 -1.23 -17.34 4.96
C LEU A 107 -1.29 -18.32 3.78
N GLY A 108 -2.43 -19.00 3.64
CA GLY A 108 -2.70 -19.82 2.45
C GLY A 108 -2.64 -19.00 1.16
N GLU A 109 -2.29 -19.62 0.04
CA GLU A 109 -2.06 -18.93 -1.25
C GLU A 109 -3.30 -18.15 -1.74
N GLU A 110 -4.51 -18.64 -1.48
CA GLU A 110 -5.77 -17.98 -1.88
C GLU A 110 -6.02 -16.63 -1.18
N GLU A 111 -5.68 -16.50 0.11
CA GLU A 111 -5.86 -15.24 0.85
C GLU A 111 -4.83 -14.18 0.45
N LYS A 112 -3.64 -14.60 -0.03
CA LYS A 112 -2.63 -13.69 -0.57
C LYS A 112 -3.07 -13.10 -1.91
N LEU A 113 -3.62 -13.92 -2.80
CA LEU A 113 -4.03 -13.53 -4.16
C LEU A 113 -5.22 -12.55 -4.17
N ASN A 114 -6.19 -12.71 -3.27
CA ASN A 114 -7.38 -11.86 -3.22
C ASN A 114 -7.08 -10.40 -2.84
N ASN A 115 -6.02 -10.16 -2.08
CA ASN A 115 -5.68 -8.83 -1.55
C ASN A 115 -4.79 -8.02 -2.50
N ILE A 116 -3.91 -8.71 -3.25
CA ILE A 116 -3.16 -8.15 -4.39
C ILE A 116 -4.14 -7.65 -5.44
N THR A 117 -5.10 -8.50 -5.80
CA THR A 117 -6.13 -8.20 -6.80
C THR A 117 -6.97 -7.00 -6.36
N LEU A 118 -7.30 -6.89 -5.08
CA LEU A 118 -8.09 -5.78 -4.56
C LEU A 118 -7.40 -4.42 -4.69
N LEU A 119 -6.11 -4.30 -4.34
CA LEU A 119 -5.39 -3.03 -4.49
C LEU A 119 -5.25 -2.65 -5.96
N VAL A 120 -4.93 -3.62 -6.82
CA VAL A 120 -4.84 -3.41 -8.27
C VAL A 120 -6.16 -2.92 -8.83
N ASP A 121 -7.28 -3.53 -8.42
CA ASP A 121 -8.62 -3.17 -8.89
C ASP A 121 -9.02 -1.77 -8.41
N ILE A 122 -8.85 -1.47 -7.12
CA ILE A 122 -9.08 -0.13 -6.56
C ILE A 122 -8.28 0.94 -7.32
N MET A 123 -6.99 0.69 -7.60
CA MET A 123 -6.12 1.66 -8.26
C MET A 123 -6.30 1.73 -9.78
N SER A 124 -6.93 0.72 -10.38
CA SER A 124 -7.32 0.71 -11.81
C SER A 124 -8.47 1.68 -12.07
N ASP A 125 -9.32 1.90 -11.08
CA ASP A 125 -10.42 2.86 -11.13
C ASP A 125 -10.03 4.30 -10.74
N ALA A 126 -8.77 4.52 -10.32
CA ALA A 126 -8.24 5.80 -9.80
C ALA A 126 -7.78 6.81 -10.86
#